data_AF-U6MUK1-F1
#
_entry.id   AF-U6MUK1-F1
#
_cell.length_a   1.000
_cell.length_b   1.000
_cell.length_c   1.000
_cell.angle_alpha   90.00
_cell.angle_beta   90.00
_cell.angle_gamma   90.00
#
_symmetry.space_group_name_H-M   'P 1'
#
loop_
_entity.id
_entity.type
_entity.pdbx_description
1 polymer ?
#
loop_
_entity_poly.entity_id
_entity_poly.type
_entity_poly.pdbx_seq_one_letter_code
_entity_poly.pdbx_strand_id
1 'polypeptide(L)'
;MLLQQPPRGPLPLPQGAAPETNSSSSSSSSSSSSKSGLAAAEESAQGAPWGTCPADRGPHGEGSAWGPPGGPRGPPAAAAAAAAAAAAAAAGEGVDGLADEGLLQQLIAALRQYRDAHAARGFYAAAAAAQQQIKELEKLLLKVCKESLAAKHLFAAAALQRAHAAEIRKLVAAMQRSHRAFEEHAKSLQGELRLRQLTETAELLQQLAVYVHPRAPHFSSKLLQLRRSEGLQASAHR
;
A
#
# COMPACT_ATOMS: atom_id res chain seq x y z
N MET A 1 46.19 -45.17 -42.79
CA MET A 1 44.76 -44.91 -43.06
C MET A 1 44.23 -44.03 -41.94
N LEU A 2 44.05 -42.73 -42.21
CA LEU A 2 43.48 -41.75 -41.28
C LEU A 2 42.03 -41.51 -41.69
N LEU A 3 41.08 -41.91 -40.83
CA LEU A 3 39.65 -41.70 -41.04
C LEU A 3 39.30 -40.25 -40.69
N GLN A 4 39.02 -39.47 -41.72
CA GLN A 4 38.58 -38.09 -41.65
C GLN A 4 37.12 -38.06 -41.15
N GLN A 5 36.87 -37.51 -39.96
CA GLN A 5 35.51 -37.30 -39.47
C GLN A 5 34.90 -36.03 -40.09
N PRO A 6 33.60 -36.06 -40.46
CA PRO A 6 32.91 -34.90 -41.00
C PRO A 6 32.51 -33.89 -39.90
N PRO A 7 32.36 -32.60 -40.25
CA PRO A 7 32.04 -31.56 -39.29
C PRO A 7 30.60 -31.69 -38.77
N ARG A 8 30.44 -31.61 -37.44
CA ARG A 8 29.14 -31.55 -36.76
C ARG A 8 28.52 -30.16 -36.97
N GLY A 9 27.46 -30.09 -37.78
CA GLY A 9 26.61 -28.90 -37.88
C GLY A 9 25.77 -28.68 -36.60
N PRO A 10 25.29 -27.44 -36.37
CA PRO A 10 24.48 -27.10 -35.20
C PRO A 10 23.11 -27.76 -35.22
N LEU A 11 22.72 -28.31 -34.08
CA LEU A 11 21.41 -28.94 -33.85
C LEU A 11 20.29 -27.87 -33.89
N PRO A 12 19.15 -28.14 -34.55
CA PRO A 12 18.00 -27.24 -34.52
C PRO A 12 17.36 -27.23 -33.13
N LEU A 13 17.10 -26.04 -32.61
CA LEU A 13 16.34 -25.83 -31.38
C LEU A 13 14.86 -26.20 -31.60
N PRO A 14 14.18 -26.80 -30.60
CA PRO A 14 12.76 -27.11 -30.69
C PRO A 14 11.94 -25.82 -30.73
N GLN A 15 11.15 -25.64 -31.79
CA GLN A 15 10.11 -24.62 -31.84
C GLN A 15 9.05 -24.94 -30.78
N GLY A 16 8.83 -23.99 -29.87
CA GLY A 16 7.83 -24.09 -28.81
C GLY A 16 6.43 -24.22 -29.40
N ALA A 17 5.75 -25.32 -29.07
CA ALA A 17 4.33 -25.47 -29.27
C ALA A 17 3.59 -24.47 -28.38
N ALA A 18 2.75 -23.64 -28.99
CA ALA A 18 1.86 -22.72 -28.30
C ALA A 18 0.83 -23.50 -27.47
N PRO A 19 0.50 -23.07 -26.24
CA PRO A 19 -0.61 -23.65 -25.49
C PRO A 19 -1.94 -23.13 -26.04
N GLU A 20 -2.73 -24.04 -26.61
CA GLU A 20 -4.15 -23.78 -26.85
C GLU A 20 -4.85 -23.61 -25.51
N THR A 21 -5.29 -22.37 -25.23
CA THR A 21 -6.07 -22.03 -24.05
C THR A 21 -7.54 -22.29 -24.34
N ASN A 22 -7.97 -23.55 -24.20
CA ASN A 22 -9.39 -23.86 -24.09
C ASN A 22 -9.91 -23.41 -22.72
N SER A 23 -10.39 -22.17 -22.70
CA SER A 23 -11.14 -21.59 -21.58
C SER A 23 -12.58 -22.09 -21.63
N SER A 24 -12.84 -23.20 -20.93
CA SER A 24 -14.19 -23.64 -20.60
C SER A 24 -14.67 -22.90 -19.36
N SER A 25 -15.44 -21.84 -19.58
CA SER A 25 -16.19 -21.11 -18.57
C SER A 25 -17.26 -22.03 -17.95
N SER A 26 -17.08 -22.42 -16.70
CA SER A 26 -18.13 -23.06 -15.90
C SER A 26 -18.56 -22.11 -14.79
N SER A 27 -19.71 -21.51 -15.00
CA SER A 27 -20.45 -20.67 -14.05
C SER A 27 -21.02 -21.55 -12.94
N SER A 28 -20.69 -21.25 -11.69
CA SER A 28 -21.45 -21.72 -10.54
C SER A 28 -21.59 -20.60 -9.52
N SER A 29 -22.79 -20.04 -9.52
CA SER A 29 -23.32 -19.08 -8.56
C SER A 29 -23.50 -19.75 -7.19
N SER A 30 -22.99 -19.12 -6.14
CA SER A 30 -23.43 -19.37 -4.76
C SER A 30 -23.49 -18.07 -3.99
N SER A 31 -24.72 -17.61 -3.81
CA SER A 31 -25.13 -16.51 -2.96
C SER A 31 -24.91 -16.86 -1.49
N SER A 32 -24.20 -16.03 -0.75
CA SER A 32 -24.32 -16.00 0.72
C SER A 32 -24.18 -14.57 1.21
N SER A 33 -25.35 -13.98 1.45
CA SER A 33 -25.57 -12.70 2.08
C SER A 33 -25.07 -12.73 3.53
N SER A 34 -24.01 -11.98 3.82
CA SER A 34 -23.67 -11.57 5.19
C SER A 34 -23.48 -10.06 5.19
N LYS A 35 -24.40 -9.42 5.89
CA LYS A 35 -24.66 -7.99 5.96
C LYS A 35 -24.11 -7.47 7.28
N SER A 36 -22.97 -6.80 7.25
CA SER A 36 -22.45 -5.86 8.26
C SER A 36 -21.11 -5.34 7.71
N GLY A 37 -20.93 -4.09 7.33
CA GLY A 37 -21.36 -2.87 8.01
C GLY A 37 -20.12 -2.29 8.69
N LEU A 38 -19.39 -1.40 7.97
CA LEU A 38 -18.76 -0.16 8.45
C LEU A 38 -17.65 0.33 7.50
N ALA A 39 -17.98 1.45 6.85
CA ALA A 39 -17.11 2.60 6.52
C ALA A 39 -15.83 2.37 5.71
N ALA A 40 -15.96 2.47 4.38
CA ALA A 40 -14.94 3.04 3.50
C ALA A 40 -15.34 4.49 3.21
N ALA A 41 -14.51 5.44 3.61
CA ALA A 41 -14.59 6.83 3.17
C ALA A 41 -13.40 7.07 2.26
N GLU A 42 -13.64 7.00 0.95
CA GLU A 42 -12.76 7.59 -0.05
C GLU A 42 -13.58 8.55 -0.91
N GLU A 43 -12.95 9.71 -1.13
CA GLU A 43 -12.98 10.49 -2.36
C GLU A 43 -14.25 11.29 -2.71
N SER A 44 -14.15 12.62 -2.50
CA SER A 44 -14.83 13.58 -3.35
C SER A 44 -13.93 14.80 -3.54
N ALA A 45 -13.17 14.78 -4.64
CA ALA A 45 -12.55 15.95 -5.23
C ALA A 45 -13.56 16.64 -6.16
N GLN A 46 -13.65 17.97 -6.12
CA GLN A 46 -14.23 18.94 -7.10
C GLN A 46 -14.86 20.08 -6.29
N GLY A 47 -14.65 21.37 -6.53
CA GLY A 47 -13.90 22.11 -7.53
C GLY A 47 -14.01 23.58 -7.11
N ALA A 48 -12.93 24.35 -7.28
CA ALA A 48 -12.91 25.77 -6.99
C ALA A 48 -13.71 26.56 -8.05
N PRO A 49 -14.59 27.49 -7.66
CA PRO A 49 -15.08 28.51 -8.58
C PRO A 49 -14.11 29.69 -8.64
N TRP A 50 -13.52 29.89 -9.81
CA TRP A 50 -12.89 31.14 -10.24
C TRP A 50 -13.97 32.11 -10.76
N GLY A 51 -13.78 33.42 -10.54
CA GLY A 51 -14.59 34.52 -11.10
C GLY A 51 -15.60 35.07 -10.10
N THR A 52 -15.75 36.37 -9.87
CA THR A 52 -15.69 37.53 -10.79
C THR A 52 -15.45 38.85 -10.04
N CYS A 53 -14.75 39.79 -10.68
CA CYS A 53 -14.71 41.20 -10.33
C CYS A 53 -16.11 41.86 -10.42
N PRO A 54 -16.32 42.98 -9.72
CA PRO A 54 -16.97 44.11 -10.36
C PRO A 54 -16.14 45.39 -10.24
N ALA A 55 -15.98 46.05 -11.38
CA ALA A 55 -15.56 47.43 -11.48
C ALA A 55 -16.78 48.36 -11.46
N ASP A 56 -16.53 49.57 -10.96
CA ASP A 56 -16.98 50.85 -11.50
C ASP A 56 -18.23 51.57 -10.93
N ARG A 57 -17.95 52.82 -10.53
CA ARG A 57 -18.74 54.07 -10.53
C ARG A 57 -20.02 54.26 -9.70
N GLY A 58 -19.96 55.30 -8.86
CA GLY A 58 -21.09 56.19 -8.55
C GLY A 58 -20.71 57.33 -7.58
N PRO A 59 -21.24 58.57 -7.72
CA PRO A 59 -20.45 59.80 -7.52
C PRO A 59 -20.89 60.70 -6.35
N HIS A 60 -20.04 61.69 -6.04
CA HIS A 60 -20.28 62.94 -5.29
C HIS A 60 -20.96 62.91 -3.90
N GLY A 61 -20.24 63.48 -2.94
CA GLY A 61 -20.77 63.94 -1.66
C GLY A 61 -19.78 64.91 -1.02
N GLU A 62 -19.83 66.16 -1.46
CA GLU A 62 -19.11 67.29 -0.87
C GLU A 62 -19.54 67.47 0.60
N GLY A 63 -18.55 67.67 1.47
CA GLY A 63 -18.77 67.94 2.89
C GLY A 63 -17.56 68.64 3.46
N SER A 64 -17.45 69.94 3.19
CA SER A 64 -16.51 70.83 3.89
C SER A 64 -16.79 70.80 5.38
N ALA A 65 -15.84 70.27 6.15
CA ALA A 65 -15.73 70.53 7.57
C ALA A 65 -14.36 71.20 7.80
N TRP A 66 -14.38 72.53 7.92
CA TRP A 66 -13.27 73.31 8.44
C TRP A 66 -13.09 72.95 9.92
N GLY A 67 -11.98 72.26 10.24
CA GLY A 67 -11.52 72.00 11.60
C GLY A 67 -10.05 72.39 11.75
N PRO A 68 -9.59 72.81 12.95
CA PRO A 68 -8.33 73.53 13.15
C PRO A 68 -7.09 72.63 13.04
N PRO A 69 -5.89 73.19 12.76
CA PRO A 69 -4.67 72.43 12.63
C PRO A 69 -4.12 72.04 14.01
N GLY A 70 -4.19 70.76 14.36
CA GLY A 70 -3.65 70.22 15.60
C GLY A 70 -2.70 69.05 15.35
N GLY A 71 -1.39 69.31 15.45
CA GLY A 71 -0.38 68.32 15.84
C GLY A 71 0.42 67.64 14.72
N PRO A 72 1.72 67.35 14.96
CA PRO A 72 2.59 66.72 13.99
C PRO A 72 2.20 65.24 13.80
N ARG A 73 1.62 64.95 12.63
CA ARG A 73 1.34 63.58 12.19
C ARG A 73 2.66 62.91 11.85
N GLY A 74 3.24 62.18 12.80
CA GLY A 74 4.38 61.29 12.55
C GLY A 74 4.09 60.31 11.41
N PRO A 75 5.10 59.85 10.66
CA PRO A 75 4.88 59.12 9.42
C PRO A 75 4.17 57.78 9.68
N PRO A 76 3.16 57.40 8.86
CA PRO A 76 2.39 56.15 9.00
C PRO A 76 3.25 54.88 8.87
N ALA A 77 4.50 54.99 8.40
CA ALA A 77 5.45 53.90 8.30
C ALA A 77 5.92 53.35 9.67
N ALA A 78 5.98 54.19 10.71
CA ALA A 78 6.39 53.76 12.04
C ALA A 78 5.31 52.92 12.74
N ALA A 79 4.03 53.23 12.50
CA ALA A 79 2.91 52.46 13.01
C ALA A 79 2.78 51.10 12.30
N ALA A 80 3.05 51.05 10.99
CA ALA A 80 3.10 49.80 10.23
C ALA A 80 4.29 48.90 10.66
N ALA A 81 5.46 49.48 10.92
CA ALA A 81 6.63 48.76 11.43
C ALA A 81 6.42 48.25 12.88
N ALA A 82 5.76 49.05 13.72
CA ALA A 82 5.40 48.63 15.08
C ALA A 82 4.31 47.55 15.08
N ALA A 83 3.34 47.59 14.17
CA ALA A 83 2.35 46.55 14.00
C ALA A 83 2.96 45.24 13.46
N ALA A 84 3.93 45.32 12.53
CA ALA A 84 4.68 44.16 12.04
C ALA A 84 5.60 43.57 13.13
N ALA A 85 6.23 44.40 13.96
CA ALA A 85 7.03 43.97 15.10
C ALA A 85 6.17 43.35 16.21
N ALA A 86 4.96 43.87 16.44
CA ALA A 86 3.99 43.29 17.39
C ALA A 86 3.43 41.96 16.90
N ALA A 87 3.19 41.80 15.58
CA ALA A 87 2.82 40.52 14.99
C ALA A 87 3.95 39.48 15.08
N ALA A 88 5.22 39.90 14.95
CA ALA A 88 6.37 39.03 15.14
C ALA A 88 6.58 38.62 16.61
N ALA A 89 6.28 39.51 17.57
CA ALA A 89 6.34 39.21 19.00
C ALA A 89 5.21 38.28 19.47
N ALA A 90 4.01 38.40 18.89
CA ALA A 90 2.88 37.52 19.18
C ALA A 90 3.04 36.09 18.59
N ALA A 91 3.96 35.90 17.63
CA ALA A 91 4.32 34.59 17.10
C ALA A 91 5.37 33.85 17.96
N GLY A 92 5.86 34.46 19.04
CA GLY A 92 6.92 33.93 19.90
C GLY A 92 6.47 32.93 20.98
N GLU A 93 5.17 32.74 21.19
CA GLU A 93 4.66 31.80 22.19
C GLU A 93 3.87 30.65 21.54
N GLY A 94 4.53 29.50 21.40
CA GLY A 94 3.87 28.21 21.59
C GLY A 94 3.07 27.63 20.43
N VAL A 95 3.41 27.92 19.18
CA VAL A 95 2.84 27.19 18.05
C VAL A 95 3.98 26.48 17.30
N ASP A 96 4.16 25.19 17.59
CA ASP A 96 4.91 24.22 16.77
C ASP A 96 4.28 24.01 15.37
N GLY A 97 3.52 24.98 14.89
CA GLY A 97 3.11 25.10 13.51
C GLY A 97 4.32 25.61 12.76
N LEU A 98 4.93 24.72 11.96
CA LEU A 98 5.91 25.05 10.93
C LEU A 98 5.57 26.42 10.34
N ALA A 99 6.33 27.46 10.71
CA ALA A 99 6.10 28.79 10.18
C ALA A 99 6.15 28.70 8.66
N ASP A 100 5.06 29.08 8.00
CA ASP A 100 4.93 28.87 6.55
C ASP A 100 6.11 29.53 5.83
N GLU A 101 6.84 28.74 5.01
CA GLU A 101 8.00 29.20 4.24
C GLU A 101 7.65 30.48 3.45
N GLY A 102 6.42 30.57 2.93
CA GLY A 102 5.90 31.72 2.20
C GLY A 102 5.75 32.99 3.05
N LEU A 103 5.29 32.87 4.31
CA LEU A 103 5.15 34.00 5.21
C LEU A 103 6.53 34.57 5.60
N LEU A 104 7.50 33.68 5.86
CA LEU A 104 8.88 34.09 6.14
C LEU A 104 9.50 34.85 4.95
N GLN A 105 9.28 34.38 3.72
CA GLN A 105 9.78 35.05 2.51
C GLN A 105 9.13 36.43 2.30
N GLN A 106 7.82 36.54 2.51
CA GLN A 106 7.10 37.82 2.42
C GLN A 106 7.58 38.81 3.48
N LEU A 107 7.78 38.36 4.71
CA LEU A 107 8.30 39.20 5.80
C LEU A 107 9.73 39.69 5.51
N ILE A 108 10.61 38.81 5.02
CA ILE A 108 11.96 39.20 4.60
C ILE A 108 11.90 40.24 3.47
N ALA A 109 11.02 40.07 2.49
CA ALA A 109 10.86 41.03 1.39
C ALA A 109 10.37 42.40 1.90
N ALA A 110 9.40 42.42 2.82
CA ALA A 110 8.92 43.64 3.45
C ALA A 110 10.02 44.36 4.26
N LEU A 111 10.82 43.61 5.04
CA LEU A 111 11.94 44.18 5.80
C LEU A 111 13.05 44.72 4.90
N ARG A 112 13.29 44.10 3.74
CA ARG A 112 14.24 44.62 2.73
C ARG A 112 13.77 45.95 2.17
N GLN A 113 12.49 46.06 1.78
CA GLN A 113 11.91 47.32 1.33
C GLN A 113 11.96 48.40 2.41
N TYR A 114 11.66 48.03 3.67
CA TYR A 114 11.77 48.93 4.81
C TYR A 114 13.20 49.43 5.04
N ARG A 115 14.18 48.52 5.03
CA ARG A 115 15.61 48.83 5.15
C ARG A 115 16.04 49.82 4.07
N ASP A 116 15.70 49.55 2.81
CA ASP A 116 16.11 50.37 1.67
C ASP A 116 15.48 51.77 1.73
N ALA A 117 14.20 51.87 2.13
CA ALA A 117 13.52 53.15 2.35
C ALA A 117 14.16 53.98 3.48
N HIS A 118 14.62 53.34 4.57
CA HIS A 118 15.30 54.04 5.67
C HIS A 118 16.73 54.43 5.34
N ALA A 119 17.45 53.60 4.58
CA ALA A 119 18.79 53.93 4.08
C ALA A 119 18.75 55.15 3.14
N ALA A 120 17.77 55.22 2.23
CA ALA A 120 17.58 56.36 1.33
C ALA A 120 17.32 57.69 2.06
N ARG A 121 16.80 57.64 3.29
CA ARG A 121 16.51 58.80 4.14
C ARG A 121 17.67 59.15 5.10
N GLY A 122 18.76 58.39 5.10
CA GLY A 122 19.91 58.59 5.99
C GLY A 122 19.75 58.01 7.40
N PHE A 123 18.69 57.23 7.66
CA PHE A 123 18.45 56.60 8.97
C PHE A 123 19.17 55.24 9.09
N TYR A 124 20.50 55.27 9.15
CA TYR A 124 21.34 54.05 9.12
C TYR A 124 21.14 53.12 10.32
N ALA A 125 20.83 53.65 11.51
CA ALA A 125 20.60 52.82 12.70
C ALA A 125 19.37 51.90 12.54
N ALA A 126 18.27 52.44 12.00
CA ALA A 126 17.06 51.67 11.73
C ALA A 126 17.28 50.64 10.61
N ALA A 127 18.02 51.01 9.56
CA ALA A 127 18.40 50.09 8.50
C ALA A 127 19.28 48.94 9.02
N ALA A 128 20.20 49.21 9.95
CA ALA A 128 21.03 48.18 10.58
C ALA A 128 20.21 47.21 11.44
N ALA A 129 19.23 47.71 12.21
CA ALA A 129 18.32 46.86 12.97
C ALA A 129 17.47 45.95 12.06
N ALA A 130 16.91 46.50 10.98
CA ALA A 130 16.19 45.71 9.98
C ALA A 130 17.09 44.64 9.33
N GLN A 131 18.36 44.96 9.07
CA GLN A 131 19.34 44.00 8.53
C GLN A 131 19.63 42.84 9.51
N GLN A 132 19.65 43.09 10.82
CA GLN A 132 19.81 42.03 11.82
C GLN A 132 18.59 41.10 11.84
N GLN A 133 17.38 41.66 11.83
CA GLN A 133 16.13 40.88 11.76
C GLN A 133 16.05 40.04 10.48
N ILE A 134 16.45 40.59 9.32
CA ILE A 134 16.53 39.82 8.07
C ILE A 134 17.45 38.61 8.23
N LYS A 135 18.64 38.78 8.83
CA LYS A 135 19.58 37.66 9.05
C LYS A 135 19.00 36.59 9.99
N GLU A 136 18.22 36.98 10.99
CA GLU A 136 17.55 36.03 11.89
C GLU A 136 16.47 35.25 11.16
N LEU A 137 15.63 35.93 10.39
CA LEU A 137 14.59 35.28 9.58
C LEU A 137 15.16 34.37 8.49
N GLU A 138 16.27 34.75 7.85
CA GLU A 138 16.96 33.89 6.88
C GLU A 138 17.50 32.61 7.55
N LYS A 139 18.01 32.70 8.78
CA LYS A 139 18.40 31.50 9.55
C LYS A 139 17.20 30.61 9.86
N LEU A 140 16.06 31.19 10.23
CA LEU A 140 14.84 30.44 10.50
C LEU A 140 14.31 29.77 9.22
N LEU A 141 14.27 30.49 8.11
CA LEU A 141 13.87 29.94 6.81
C LEU A 141 14.73 28.74 6.42
N LEU A 142 16.06 28.82 6.60
CA LEU A 142 16.95 27.68 6.34
C LEU A 142 16.66 26.47 7.24
N LYS A 143 16.20 26.68 8.48
CA LYS A 143 15.79 25.57 9.36
C LYS A 143 14.49 24.93 8.86
N VAL A 144 13.48 25.75 8.58
CA VAL A 144 12.18 25.28 8.05
C VAL A 144 12.37 24.51 6.74
N CYS A 145 13.19 25.02 5.82
CA CYS A 145 13.46 24.30 4.56
C CYS A 145 14.17 22.96 4.78
N LYS A 146 15.09 22.86 5.75
CA LYS A 146 15.74 21.58 6.08
C LYS A 146 14.75 20.58 6.66
N GLU A 147 13.86 21.02 7.53
CA GLU A 147 12.79 20.19 8.12
C GLU A 147 11.79 19.75 7.05
N SER A 148 11.37 20.66 6.17
CA SER A 148 10.52 20.41 4.99
C SER A 148 11.13 19.36 4.05
N LEU A 149 12.43 19.49 3.74
CA LEU A 149 13.14 18.49 2.93
C LEU A 149 13.25 17.15 3.65
N ALA A 150 13.60 17.14 4.94
CA ALA A 150 13.66 15.91 5.73
C ALA A 150 12.29 15.21 5.76
N ALA A 151 11.20 15.95 5.96
CA ALA A 151 9.84 15.43 5.91
C ALA A 151 9.53 14.82 4.54
N LYS A 152 9.86 15.50 3.43
CA LYS A 152 9.68 14.96 2.06
C LYS A 152 10.45 13.66 1.85
N HIS A 153 11.70 13.57 2.33
CA HIS A 153 12.48 12.34 2.27
C HIS A 153 11.85 11.21 3.11
N LEU A 154 11.34 11.50 4.30
CA LEU A 154 10.63 10.53 5.13
C LEU A 154 9.34 10.05 4.45
N PHE A 155 8.56 10.94 3.82
CA PHE A 155 7.37 10.55 3.06
C PHE A 155 7.71 9.67 1.85
N ALA A 156 8.75 10.01 1.10
CA ALA A 156 9.22 9.19 -0.01
C ALA A 156 9.69 7.80 0.44
N ALA A 157 10.46 7.73 1.53
CA ALA A 157 10.90 6.47 2.12
C ALA A 157 9.72 5.62 2.61
N ALA A 158 8.73 6.23 3.27
CA ALA A 158 7.53 5.54 3.72
C ALA A 158 6.69 5.02 2.54
N ALA A 159 6.58 5.78 1.45
CA ALA A 159 5.88 5.34 0.24
C ALA A 159 6.57 4.11 -0.40
N LEU A 160 7.90 4.13 -0.50
CA LEU A 160 8.69 3.00 -0.99
C LEU A 160 8.53 1.76 -0.10
N GLN A 161 8.58 1.92 1.22
CA GLN A 161 8.35 0.81 2.15
C GLN A 161 6.95 0.21 2.01
N ARG A 162 5.92 1.03 1.80
CA ARG A 162 4.55 0.55 1.53
C ARG A 162 4.46 -0.22 0.22
N ALA A 163 5.15 0.24 -0.83
CA ALA A 163 5.22 -0.47 -2.11
C ALA A 163 5.88 -1.85 -1.94
N HIS A 164 7.04 -1.91 -1.27
CA HIS A 164 7.71 -3.19 -0.98
C HIS A 164 6.83 -4.13 -0.14
N ALA A 165 6.14 -3.61 0.88
CA ALA A 165 5.22 -4.41 1.69
C ALA A 165 4.05 -4.98 0.85
N ALA A 166 3.53 -4.21 -0.11
CA ALA A 166 2.50 -4.67 -1.02
C ALA A 166 3.01 -5.79 -1.95
N GLU A 167 4.24 -5.68 -2.47
CA GLU A 167 4.87 -6.71 -3.29
C GLU A 167 5.13 -7.99 -2.50
N ILE A 168 5.65 -7.89 -1.28
CA ILE A 168 5.85 -9.04 -0.38
C ILE A 168 4.51 -9.76 -0.14
N ARG A 169 3.42 -9.04 0.10
CA ARG A 169 2.09 -9.65 0.26
C ARG A 169 1.64 -10.40 -0.99
N LYS A 170 1.87 -9.84 -2.18
CA LYS A 170 1.56 -10.51 -3.46
C LYS A 170 2.37 -11.80 -3.62
N LEU A 171 3.67 -11.76 -3.32
CA LEU A 171 4.54 -12.93 -3.37
C LEU A 171 4.11 -14.01 -2.38
N VAL A 172 3.82 -13.64 -1.13
CA VAL A 172 3.33 -14.57 -0.11
C VAL A 172 2.00 -15.21 -0.54
N ALA A 173 1.07 -14.44 -1.08
CA ALA A 173 -0.19 -14.96 -1.59
C ALA A 173 0.02 -15.94 -2.76
N ALA A 174 0.95 -15.64 -3.67
CA ALA A 174 1.30 -16.53 -4.77
C ALA A 174 1.93 -17.84 -4.27
N MET A 175 2.84 -17.77 -3.30
CA MET A 175 3.44 -18.94 -2.66
C MET A 175 2.42 -19.80 -1.92
N GLN A 176 1.46 -19.19 -1.22
CA GLN A 176 0.38 -19.93 -0.56
C GLN A 176 -0.51 -20.66 -1.58
N ARG A 177 -0.81 -20.05 -2.73
CA ARG A 177 -1.56 -20.71 -3.80
C ARG A 177 -0.80 -21.89 -4.39
N SER A 178 0.50 -21.72 -4.67
CA SER A 178 1.30 -22.84 -5.19
C SER A 178 1.41 -23.96 -4.15
N HIS A 179 1.60 -23.63 -2.87
CA HIS A 179 1.64 -24.63 -1.80
C HIS A 179 0.33 -25.42 -1.69
N ARG A 180 -0.83 -24.75 -1.74
CA ARG A 180 -2.14 -25.44 -1.75
C ARG A 180 -2.30 -26.36 -2.94
N ALA A 181 -1.91 -25.91 -4.14
CA ALA A 181 -1.95 -26.75 -5.34
C ALA A 181 -1.04 -27.99 -5.20
N PHE A 182 0.14 -27.85 -4.60
CA PHE A 182 1.02 -28.99 -4.30
C PHE A 182 0.39 -29.95 -3.28
N GLU A 183 -0.25 -29.45 -2.23
CA GLU A 183 -0.93 -30.30 -1.25
C GLU A 183 -2.11 -31.06 -1.85
N GLU A 184 -2.90 -30.41 -2.70
CA GLU A 184 -4.01 -31.04 -3.43
C GLU A 184 -3.50 -32.14 -4.35
N HIS A 185 -2.44 -31.87 -5.11
CA HIS A 185 -1.80 -32.86 -5.97
C HIS A 185 -1.23 -34.04 -5.16
N ALA A 186 -0.59 -33.78 -4.02
CA ALA A 186 -0.07 -34.82 -3.14
C ALA A 186 -1.19 -35.73 -2.59
N LYS A 187 -2.32 -35.14 -2.18
CA LYS A 187 -3.50 -35.90 -1.72
C LYS A 187 -4.10 -36.75 -2.85
N SER A 188 -4.19 -36.20 -4.07
CA SER A 188 -4.65 -36.95 -5.25
C SER A 188 -3.76 -38.16 -5.50
N LEU A 189 -2.44 -37.96 -5.54
CA LEU A 189 -1.46 -39.03 -5.76
C LEU A 189 -1.50 -40.09 -4.66
N GLN A 190 -1.67 -39.70 -3.40
CA GLN A 190 -1.85 -40.63 -2.28
C GLN A 190 -3.12 -41.48 -2.46
N GLY A 191 -4.21 -40.87 -2.92
CA GLY A 191 -5.45 -41.57 -3.26
C GLY A 191 -5.26 -42.60 -4.36
N GLU A 192 -4.60 -42.22 -5.46
CA GLU A 192 -4.29 -43.12 -6.58
C GLU A 192 -3.42 -44.30 -6.15
N LEU A 193 -2.36 -44.07 -5.38
CA LEU A 193 -1.49 -45.13 -4.86
C LEU A 193 -2.26 -46.11 -3.97
N ARG A 194 -3.14 -45.59 -3.10
CA ARG A 194 -3.98 -46.44 -2.24
C ARG A 194 -4.94 -47.30 -3.07
N LEU A 195 -5.54 -46.72 -4.12
CA LEU A 195 -6.41 -47.48 -5.03
C LEU A 195 -5.63 -48.59 -5.74
N ARG A 196 -4.42 -48.30 -6.25
CA ARG A 196 -3.56 -49.31 -6.88
C ARG A 196 -3.20 -50.45 -5.93
N GLN A 197 -2.87 -50.13 -4.68
CA GLN A 197 -2.61 -51.16 -3.67
C GLN A 197 -3.82 -52.05 -3.42
N LEU A 198 -5.03 -51.47 -3.36
CA LEU A 198 -6.26 -52.25 -3.19
C LEU A 198 -6.58 -53.13 -4.41
N THR A 199 -6.35 -52.64 -5.62
CA THR A 199 -6.54 -53.44 -6.83
C THR A 199 -5.54 -54.58 -6.91
N GLU A 200 -4.25 -54.31 -6.67
CA GLU A 200 -3.20 -55.33 -6.67
C GLU A 200 -3.46 -56.41 -5.61
N THR A 201 -3.85 -56.02 -4.39
CA THR A 201 -4.21 -56.98 -3.33
C THR A 201 -5.44 -57.80 -3.69
N ALA A 202 -6.46 -57.21 -4.31
CA ALA A 202 -7.63 -57.95 -4.78
C ALA A 202 -7.26 -58.96 -5.88
N GLU A 203 -6.43 -58.57 -6.85
CA GLU A 203 -5.93 -59.45 -7.91
C GLU A 203 -5.12 -60.61 -7.34
N LEU A 204 -4.22 -60.35 -6.39
CA LEU A 204 -3.45 -61.39 -5.70
C LEU A 204 -4.36 -62.36 -4.93
N LEU A 205 -5.39 -61.86 -4.25
CA LEU A 205 -6.36 -62.73 -3.57
C LEU A 205 -7.15 -63.59 -4.56
N GLN A 206 -7.53 -63.05 -5.72
CA GLN A 206 -8.17 -63.82 -6.78
C GLN A 206 -7.24 -64.91 -7.32
N GLN A 207 -5.97 -64.59 -7.58
CA GLN A 207 -4.96 -65.57 -7.99
C GLN A 207 -4.78 -66.66 -6.92
N LEU A 208 -4.65 -66.28 -5.65
CA LEU A 208 -4.56 -67.23 -4.54
C LEU A 208 -5.81 -68.10 -4.44
N ALA A 209 -7.01 -67.57 -4.63
CA ALA A 209 -8.23 -68.36 -4.66
C ALA A 209 -8.18 -69.42 -5.79
N VAL A 210 -7.71 -69.05 -6.99
CA VAL A 210 -7.57 -69.99 -8.12
C VAL A 210 -6.54 -71.09 -7.84
N TYR A 211 -5.38 -70.75 -7.27
CA TYR A 211 -4.28 -71.72 -7.11
C TYR A 211 -4.30 -72.50 -5.79
N VAL A 212 -4.76 -71.89 -4.70
CA VAL A 212 -4.66 -72.45 -3.34
C VAL A 212 -5.96 -73.14 -2.92
N HIS A 213 -7.14 -72.56 -3.17
CA HIS A 213 -8.41 -73.17 -2.75
C HIS A 213 -8.66 -74.58 -3.28
N PRO A 214 -8.38 -74.95 -4.55
CA PRO A 214 -8.58 -76.33 -5.00
C PRO A 214 -7.62 -77.33 -4.32
N ARG A 215 -6.54 -76.85 -3.70
CA ARG A 215 -5.57 -77.68 -2.96
C ARG A 215 -5.75 -77.61 -1.45
N ALA A 216 -6.70 -76.82 -0.94
CA ALA A 216 -6.94 -76.70 0.48
C ALA A 216 -7.59 -77.98 1.03
N PRO A 217 -7.12 -78.55 2.15
CA PRO A 217 -7.66 -79.78 2.69
C PRO A 217 -9.11 -79.60 3.15
N HIS A 218 -10.07 -80.21 2.43
CA HIS A 218 -11.51 -80.13 2.71
C HIS A 218 -11.92 -80.65 4.11
N PHE A 219 -11.04 -81.43 4.76
CA PHE A 219 -11.28 -82.01 6.07
C PHE A 219 -11.50 -80.95 7.16
N SER A 220 -10.81 -79.80 7.10
CA SER A 220 -10.95 -78.74 8.11
C SER A 220 -12.32 -78.03 8.02
N SER A 221 -12.77 -77.74 6.80
CA SER A 221 -14.10 -77.16 6.55
C SER A 221 -15.21 -78.11 7.03
N LYS A 222 -15.08 -79.40 6.72
CA LYS A 222 -16.06 -80.42 7.13
C LYS A 222 -16.12 -80.56 8.66
N LEU A 223 -14.96 -80.55 9.35
CA LEU A 223 -14.90 -80.58 10.81
C LEU A 223 -15.52 -79.34 11.47
N LEU A 224 -15.29 -78.14 10.91
CA LEU A 224 -15.88 -76.91 11.42
C LEU A 224 -17.40 -76.87 11.22
N GLN A 225 -17.89 -77.39 10.09
CA GLN A 225 -19.32 -77.54 9.85
C GLN A 225 -19.96 -78.51 10.84
N LEU A 226 -19.34 -79.67 11.09
CA LEU A 226 -19.81 -80.63 12.09
C LEU A 226 -19.91 -80.01 13.50
N ARG A 227 -18.86 -79.31 13.96
CA ARG A 227 -18.91 -78.59 15.25
C ARG A 227 -20.00 -77.52 15.32
N ARG A 228 -20.25 -76.79 14.22
CA ARG A 228 -21.32 -75.78 14.18
C ARG A 228 -22.70 -76.43 14.29
N SER A 229 -22.94 -77.53 13.58
CA SER A 229 -24.20 -78.26 13.70
C SER A 229 -24.40 -78.85 15.09
N GLU A 230 -23.34 -79.40 15.70
CA GLU A 230 -23.39 -79.92 17.08
C GLU A 230 -23.74 -78.81 18.09
N GLY A 231 -23.13 -77.63 17.95
CA GLY A 231 -23.42 -76.47 18.82
C GLY A 231 -24.86 -75.97 18.69
N LEU A 232 -25.39 -75.91 17.46
CA LEU A 232 -26.78 -75.52 17.20
C LEU A 232 -27.77 -76.54 17.78
N GLN A 233 -27.50 -77.84 17.61
CA GLN A 233 -28.30 -78.91 18.22
C GLN A 233 -28.28 -78.83 19.74
N ALA A 234 -27.10 -78.64 20.35
CA ALA A 234 -26.96 -78.49 21.78
C ALA A 234 -27.71 -77.25 22.33
N SER A 235 -27.78 -76.17 21.55
CA SER A 235 -28.56 -74.97 21.93
C SER A 235 -30.07 -75.15 21.75
N ALA A 236 -30.53 -75.94 20.78
CA ALA A 236 -31.95 -76.19 20.54
C ALA A 236 -32.57 -77.15 21.57
N HIS A 237 -31.74 -77.95 22.24
CA HIS A 237 -32.16 -78.89 23.30
C HIS A 237 -32.10 -78.30 24.72
N ARG A 238 -31.73 -77.02 24.87
CA ARG A 238 -31.81 -76.28 26.15
C ARG A 238 -33.05 -75.39 26.16
#